data_AF-A0A7S1E9D1-F1
#
_entry.id   AF-A0A7S1E9D1-F1
#
_cell.length_a   1.000
_cell.length_b   1.000
_cell.length_c   1.000
_cell.angle_alpha   90.00
_cell.angle_beta   90.00
_cell.angle_gamma   90.00
#
_symmetry.space_group_name_H-M   'P 1'
#
loop_
_entity.id
_entity.type
_entity.pdbx_description
1 polymer ?
#
loop_
_entity_poly.entity_id
_entity_poly.type
_entity_poly.pdbx_seq_one_letter_code
_entity_poly.pdbx_strand_id
1 'polypeptide(L)'
;APAPVKFLNLGGGFGIPYFPGEARLDLSPIAASLAALQARAKADLPQAKLVIELGRYFVGEAGVYVSRIVDRKVSRGQVFLVADGGLHHHLSASGNFGQVLRKNY
;
A
#
# COMPACT_ATOMS: atom_id res chain seq x y z
N ALA A 1 34.66 -10.11 15.91
CA ALA A 1 33.94 -8.83 15.94
C ALA A 1 32.80 -8.88 14.91
N PRO A 2 31.63 -8.27 15.15
CA PRO A 2 30.56 -8.26 14.15
C PRO A 2 31.03 -7.52 12.88
N ALA A 3 30.64 -8.05 11.72
CA ALA A 3 30.93 -7.42 10.43
C ALA A 3 30.23 -6.05 10.32
N PRO A 4 30.76 -5.11 9.52
CA PRO A 4 30.13 -3.81 9.31
C PRO A 4 28.75 -3.95 8.67
N VAL A 5 27.81 -3.07 9.06
CA VAL A 5 26.47 -2.98 8.48
C VAL A 5 26.58 -2.53 7.02
N LYS A 6 26.01 -3.30 6.09
CA LYS A 6 26.01 -3.01 4.64
C LYS A 6 24.69 -2.41 4.14
N PHE A 7 23.60 -2.67 4.84
CA PHE A 7 22.26 -2.18 4.47
C PHE A 7 21.52 -1.73 5.72
N LEU A 8 20.99 -0.52 5.67
CA LEU A 8 20.02 -0.02 6.62
C LEU A 8 18.68 0.10 5.88
N ASN A 9 17.83 -0.89 6.13
CA ASN A 9 16.52 -1.00 5.50
C ASN A 9 15.48 -0.25 6.32
N LEU A 10 14.81 0.73 5.71
CA LEU A 10 13.79 1.56 6.33
C LEU A 10 12.37 1.01 6.09
N GLY A 11 12.26 -0.11 5.36
CA GLY A 11 10.98 -0.70 4.95
C GLY A 11 10.28 0.10 3.86
N GLY A 12 8.97 -0.12 3.76
CA GLY A 12 8.09 0.56 2.80
C GLY A 12 7.02 1.39 3.51
N GLY A 13 5.77 1.24 3.07
CA GLY A 13 4.61 1.86 3.73
C GLY A 13 4.20 3.22 3.16
N PHE A 14 4.71 3.63 2.00
CA PHE A 14 4.16 4.78 1.30
C PHE A 14 2.73 4.45 0.86
N GLY A 15 1.78 5.26 1.31
CA GLY A 15 0.36 5.10 1.02
C GLY A 15 -0.03 5.62 -0.36
N ILE A 16 -1.16 5.11 -0.85
CA ILE A 16 -1.88 5.61 -2.03
C ILE A 16 -3.34 5.83 -1.67
N PRO A 17 -4.06 6.74 -2.35
CA PRO A 17 -5.48 6.94 -2.10
C PRO A 17 -6.31 5.79 -2.69
N TYR A 18 -7.12 5.15 -1.87
CA TYR A 18 -8.11 4.14 -2.27
C TYR A 18 -9.54 4.67 -2.30
N PHE A 19 -9.87 5.62 -1.43
CA PHE A 19 -11.23 6.11 -1.24
C PHE A 19 -11.39 7.59 -1.56
N PRO A 20 -12.61 8.02 -1.96
CA PRO A 20 -12.92 9.43 -2.11
C PRO A 20 -12.58 10.21 -0.83
N GLY A 21 -11.86 11.32 -0.98
CA GLY A 21 -11.42 12.18 0.12
C GLY A 21 -10.02 11.87 0.66
N GLU A 22 -9.38 10.78 0.23
CA GLU A 22 -7.97 10.53 0.57
C GLU A 22 -7.02 11.35 -0.31
N ALA A 23 -5.95 11.85 0.30
CA ALA A 23 -4.92 12.64 -0.38
C ALA A 23 -3.77 11.76 -0.83
N ARG A 24 -3.13 12.13 -1.95
CA ARG A 24 -1.85 11.53 -2.35
C ARG A 24 -0.76 11.91 -1.34
N LEU A 25 0.17 10.99 -1.13
CA LEU A 25 1.34 11.21 -0.29
C LEU A 25 2.23 12.32 -0.88
N ASP A 26 2.46 13.39 -0.12
CA ASP A 26 3.47 14.39 -0.47
C ASP A 26 4.87 13.83 -0.20
N LEU A 27 5.65 13.65 -1.26
CA LEU A 27 7.01 13.12 -1.19
C LEU A 27 8.04 14.14 -0.71
N SER A 28 7.72 15.43 -0.74
CA SER A 28 8.66 16.52 -0.41
C SER A 28 9.23 16.40 1.01
N PRO A 29 8.42 16.28 2.08
CA PRO A 29 8.94 16.11 3.44
C PRO A 29 9.70 14.79 3.60
N ILE A 30 9.28 13.72 2.92
CA ILE A 30 9.92 12.41 2.99
C ILE A 30 11.32 12.46 2.36
N ALA A 31 11.45 13.08 1.20
CA ALA A 31 12.73 13.26 0.53
C ALA A 31 13.70 14.07 1.40
N ALA A 32 13.22 15.13 2.06
CA ALA A 32 14.02 15.92 2.98
C ALA A 32 14.51 15.10 4.18
N SER A 33 13.63 14.30 4.81
CA SER A 33 14.01 13.41 5.91
C SER A 33 14.98 12.31 5.48
N LEU A 34 14.79 11.71 4.31
CA LEU A 34 15.70 10.69 3.77
C LEU A 34 17.08 11.26 3.48
N ALA A 35 17.18 12.50 2.97
CA ALA A 35 18.45 13.18 2.75
C ALA A 35 19.21 13.42 4.08
N ALA A 36 18.50 13.87 5.12
CA ALA A 36 19.09 14.04 6.45
C ALA A 36 19.56 12.70 7.06
N LEU A 37 18.75 11.65 6.93
CA LEU A 37 19.12 10.29 7.36
C LEU A 37 20.34 9.77 6.59
N GLN A 38 20.43 10.03 5.29
CA GLN A 38 21.57 9.63 4.49
C GLN A 38 22.86 10.32 4.93
N ALA A 39 22.79 11.62 5.23
CA ALA A 39 23.93 12.38 5.74
C ALA A 39 24.41 11.82 7.08
N ARG A 40 23.50 11.52 8.01
CA ARG A 40 23.83 10.90 9.30
C ARG A 40 24.39 9.49 9.13
N ALA A 41 23.77 8.66 8.29
CA ALA A 41 24.21 7.28 8.06
C ALA A 41 25.64 7.20 7.50
N LYS A 42 26.09 8.20 6.70
CA LYS A 42 27.49 8.26 6.25
C LYS A 42 28.50 8.39 7.39
N ALA A 43 28.13 9.04 8.49
CA ALA A 43 28.97 9.17 9.68
C ALA A 43 28.87 7.94 10.58
N ASP A 44 27.65 7.51 10.90
CA ASP A 44 27.38 6.45 11.88
C ASP A 44 27.64 5.04 11.30
N LEU A 45 27.38 4.84 10.01
CA LEU A 45 27.39 3.56 9.30
C LEU A 45 28.00 3.72 7.89
N PRO A 46 29.31 4.04 7.76
CA PRO A 46 29.93 4.49 6.50
C PRO A 46 29.89 3.46 5.36
N GLN A 47 29.69 2.18 5.67
CA GLN A 47 29.57 1.10 4.68
C GLN A 47 28.12 0.75 4.34
N ALA A 48 27.14 1.35 5.03
CA ALA A 48 25.73 1.03 4.86
C ALA A 48 25.11 1.84 3.72
N LYS A 49 24.29 1.16 2.92
CA LYS A 49 23.36 1.78 1.98
C LYS A 49 21.98 1.89 2.63
N LEU A 50 21.30 3.02 2.44
CA LEU A 50 19.88 3.14 2.77
C LEU A 50 19.05 2.41 1.72
N VAL A 51 18.05 1.67 2.17
CA VAL A 51 17.11 0.93 1.33
C VAL A 51 15.68 1.23 1.75
N ILE A 52 14.79 1.41 0.76
CA ILE A 52 13.34 1.46 0.94
C ILE A 52 12.69 0.39 0.05
N GLU A 53 11.62 -0.23 0.53
CA GLU A 53 10.97 -1.38 -0.10
C GLU A 53 9.53 -1.03 -0.49
N LEU A 54 9.40 -0.30 -1.60
CA LEU A 54 8.10 0.18 -2.08
C LEU A 54 7.43 -0.85 -2.99
N GLY A 55 6.37 -1.47 -2.48
CA GLY A 55 5.46 -2.30 -3.28
C GLY A 55 4.25 -1.48 -3.76
N ARG A 56 3.23 -1.39 -2.89
CA ARG A 56 1.94 -0.74 -3.18
C ARG A 56 2.07 0.64 -3.82
N TYR A 57 3.01 1.46 -3.36
CA TYR A 57 3.21 2.80 -3.90
C TYR A 57 3.53 2.83 -5.39
N PHE A 58 4.29 1.85 -5.90
CA PHE A 58 4.64 1.80 -7.33
C PHE A 58 3.58 1.14 -8.19
N VAL A 59 2.92 0.10 -7.70
CA VAL A 59 2.05 -0.74 -8.54
C VAL A 59 0.56 -0.64 -8.21
N GLY A 60 0.18 -0.08 -7.06
CA GLY A 60 -1.19 -0.11 -6.56
C GLY A 60 -2.15 0.75 -7.38
N GLU A 61 -1.72 1.89 -7.92
CA GLU A 61 -2.51 2.72 -8.83
C GLU A 61 -2.34 2.30 -10.31
N ALA A 62 -1.45 1.35 -10.63
CA ALA A 62 -1.10 0.99 -12.00
C ALA A 62 -2.05 -0.06 -12.64
N GLY A 63 -3.03 -0.55 -11.89
CA GLY A 63 -3.94 -1.59 -12.34
C GLY A 63 -5.37 -1.37 -11.85
N VAL A 64 -6.32 -1.86 -12.63
CA VAL A 64 -7.73 -1.91 -12.26
C VAL A 64 -8.24 -3.35 -12.38
N TYR A 65 -9.08 -3.75 -11.44
CA TYR A 65 -9.76 -5.04 -11.49
C TYR A 65 -11.19 -4.83 -12.02
N VAL A 66 -11.49 -5.41 -13.18
CA VAL A 66 -12.78 -5.30 -13.86
C VAL A 66 -13.48 -6.67 -13.82
N SER A 67 -14.76 -6.68 -13.45
CA SER A 67 -15.57 -7.90 -13.34
C SER A 67 -16.99 -7.62 -13.82
N ARG A 68 -17.63 -8.62 -14.43
CA ARG A 68 -18.97 -8.52 -15.00
C ARG A 68 -20.01 -8.71 -13.90
N ILE A 69 -21.08 -7.92 -13.96
CA ILE A 69 -22.29 -8.20 -13.17
C ILE A 69 -23.07 -9.33 -13.84
N VAL A 70 -23.31 -10.41 -13.09
CA VAL A 70 -24.02 -11.60 -13.57
C VAL A 70 -25.44 -11.71 -13.04
N ASP A 71 -25.75 -11.01 -11.94
CA ASP A 71 -27.10 -10.97 -11.37
C ASP A 71 -27.36 -9.67 -10.61
N ARG A 72 -28.65 -9.29 -10.50
CA ARG A 72 -29.13 -8.16 -9.71
C ARG A 72 -30.31 -8.61 -8.88
N LYS A 73 -30.21 -8.47 -7.56
CA LYS A 73 -31.30 -8.77 -6.62
C LYS A 73 -31.62 -7.62 -5.70
N VAL A 74 -32.88 -7.52 -5.30
CA VAL A 74 -33.35 -6.63 -4.23
C VAL A 74 -33.62 -7.50 -3.00
N SER A 75 -32.95 -7.21 -1.89
CA SER A 75 -33.14 -7.92 -0.63
C SER A 75 -33.31 -6.90 0.49
N ARG A 76 -34.43 -6.97 1.22
CA ARG A 76 -34.76 -6.04 2.32
C ARG A 76 -34.65 -4.57 1.93
N GLY A 77 -35.13 -4.23 0.73
CA GLY A 77 -35.06 -2.87 0.17
C GLY A 77 -33.69 -2.45 -0.36
N GLN A 78 -32.65 -3.27 -0.19
CA GLN A 78 -31.30 -2.99 -0.67
C GLN A 78 -31.03 -3.66 -2.01
N VAL A 79 -30.42 -2.94 -2.94
CA VAL A 79 -29.94 -3.49 -4.22
C VAL A 79 -28.58 -4.14 -4.02
N PHE A 80 -28.45 -5.39 -4.49
CA PHE A 80 -27.19 -6.13 -4.56
C PHE A 80 -26.90 -6.48 -6.01
N LEU A 81 -25.68 -6.21 -6.46
CA LEU A 81 -25.14 -6.66 -7.74
C LEU A 81 -24.16 -7.80 -7.48
N VAL A 82 -24.34 -8.93 -8.16
CA VAL A 82 -23.46 -10.09 -8.06
C VAL A 82 -22.46 -10.05 -9.21
N ALA A 83 -21.17 -10.14 -8.89
CA ALA A 83 -20.10 -10.10 -9.88
C ALA A 83 -19.55 -11.52 -10.16
N ASP A 84 -18.98 -11.75 -11.35
CA ASP A 84 -18.30 -13.02 -11.73
C ASP A 84 -16.90 -13.21 -11.12
N GLY A 85 -16.60 -12.48 -10.06
CA GLY A 85 -15.38 -12.62 -9.27
C GLY A 85 -15.68 -12.55 -7.77
N GLY A 86 -14.70 -12.10 -6.99
CA GLY A 86 -14.87 -11.90 -5.56
C GLY A 86 -13.61 -12.22 -4.79
N LEU A 87 -13.78 -12.82 -3.61
CA LEU A 87 -12.72 -13.08 -2.64
C LEU A 87 -11.49 -13.81 -3.21
N HIS A 88 -11.73 -14.79 -4.06
CA HIS A 88 -10.69 -15.62 -4.69
C HIS A 88 -9.86 -14.86 -5.73
N HIS A 89 -10.35 -13.71 -6.23
CA HIS A 89 -9.60 -12.84 -7.13
C HIS A 89 -9.01 -11.62 -6.40
N HIS A 90 -9.81 -10.97 -5.54
CA HIS A 90 -9.45 -9.68 -4.95
C HIS A 90 -9.99 -9.53 -3.52
N LEU A 91 -9.39 -10.28 -2.60
CA LEU A 91 -9.71 -10.32 -1.17
C LEU A 91 -9.97 -8.96 -0.52
N SER A 92 -9.10 -7.98 -0.78
CA SER A 92 -9.19 -6.64 -0.17
C SER A 92 -10.40 -5.81 -0.67
N ALA A 93 -10.84 -6.03 -1.90
CA ALA A 93 -11.99 -5.32 -2.49
C ALA A 93 -13.32 -6.04 -2.20
N SER A 94 -13.28 -7.35 -1.95
CA SER A 94 -14.49 -8.16 -1.68
C SER A 94 -14.96 -8.10 -0.21
N GLY A 95 -14.57 -7.07 0.54
CA GLY A 95 -14.96 -6.89 1.95
C GLY A 95 -14.23 -7.81 2.94
N ASN A 96 -13.15 -8.48 2.52
CA ASN A 96 -12.23 -9.22 3.39
C ASN A 96 -12.91 -10.07 4.49
N PHE A 97 -13.72 -11.05 4.09
CA PHE A 97 -14.52 -11.90 4.99
C PHE A 97 -15.52 -11.14 5.87
N GLY A 98 -16.10 -10.05 5.36
CA GLY A 98 -17.08 -9.25 6.10
C GLY A 98 -16.47 -8.38 7.19
N GLN A 99 -15.16 -8.10 7.12
CA GLN A 99 -14.52 -7.16 8.03
C GLN A 99 -15.08 -5.76 7.81
N VAL A 100 -15.65 -5.19 8.88
CA VAL A 100 -16.23 -3.84 8.89
C VAL A 100 -15.17 -2.77 9.18
N LEU A 101 -14.04 -3.18 9.76
CA LEU A 101 -12.92 -2.29 10.08
C LEU A 101 -12.05 -2.03 8.86
N ARG A 102 -11.89 -0.75 8.53
CA ARG A 102 -10.92 -0.28 7.53
C ARG A 102 -9.52 -0.68 7.99
N LYS A 103 -8.76 -1.33 7.12
CA LYS A 103 -7.35 -1.59 7.33
C LYS A 103 -6.55 -0.74 6.37
N ASN A 104 -5.51 -0.10 6.91
CA ASN A 104 -4.46 0.51 6.11
C ASN A 104 -3.62 -0.65 5.55
N TYR A 105 -4.08 -1.26 4.46
CA TYR A 105 -3.19 -2.05 3.64
C TYR A 105 -2.34 -1.08 2.82
#